data_AF-A0A1A5YQ87-F1
#
_entry.id   AF-A0A1A5YQ87-F1
#
_cell.length_a   1.000
_cell.length_b   1.000
_cell.length_c   1.000
_cell.angle_alpha   90.00
_cell.angle_beta   90.00
_cell.angle_gamma   90.00
#
_symmetry.space_group_name_H-M   'P 1'
#
loop_
_entity.id
_entity.type
_entity.pdbx_description
1 polymer ?
#
loop_
_entity_poly.entity_id
_entity_poly.type
_entity_poly.pdbx_seq_one_letter_code
_entity_poly.pdbx_strand_id
1 'polypeptide(L)' 'MSLLKQVKSVLKTKDVSELIIEFEDGSTKEYSMEAGGKSKLKDFLRSIDWEEVAEVQFVVDEEEEDEDDDDDDDEDED' A
#
# COMPACT_ATOMS: atom_id res chain seq x y z
N MET A 1 3.42 4.74 15.53
CA MET A 1 3.44 4.27 14.12
C MET A 1 1.99 4.07 13.70
N SER A 2 1.57 4.54 12.52
CA SER A 2 0.19 4.36 12.02
C SER A 2 0.18 3.24 10.98
N LEU A 3 -0.86 2.39 10.98
CA LEU A 3 -1.06 1.32 9.98
C LEU A 3 -0.93 1.85 8.55
N LEU A 4 -1.54 2.99 8.24
CA LEU A 4 -1.40 3.66 6.93
C LEU A 4 0.06 3.90 6.51
N LYS A 5 0.95 4.24 7.44
CA LYS A 5 2.37 4.44 7.13
C LYS A 5 3.06 3.11 6.79
N GLN A 6 2.73 2.03 7.50
CA GLN A 6 3.25 0.70 7.22
C GLN A 6 2.76 0.22 5.85
N VAL A 7 1.46 0.37 5.58
CA VAL A 7 0.87 0.01 4.28
C VAL A 7 1.55 0.75 3.13
N LYS A 8 1.72 2.08 3.25
CA LYS A 8 2.44 2.87 2.24
C LYS A 8 3.90 2.44 2.06
N SER A 9 4.56 1.96 3.12
CA SER A 9 5.93 1.47 3.03
C SER A 9 5.98 0.18 2.21
N VAL A 10 5.11 -0.78 2.51
CA VAL A 10 5.03 -2.05 1.77
C VAL A 10 4.71 -1.81 0.30
N LEU A 11 3.73 -0.96 0.00
CA LEU A 11 3.34 -0.58 -1.36
C LEU A 11 4.42 0.16 -2.16
N LYS A 12 5.48 0.64 -1.49
CA LYS A 12 6.63 1.26 -2.15
C LYS A 12 7.75 0.26 -2.43
N THR A 13 7.90 -0.75 -1.58
CA THR A 13 9.04 -1.69 -1.60
C THR A 13 8.68 -3.05 -2.18
N LYS A 14 7.40 -3.33 -2.38
CA LYS A 14 6.91 -4.59 -2.92
C LYS A 14 5.97 -4.34 -4.08
N ASP A 15 6.08 -5.16 -5.11
CA ASP A 15 5.08 -5.28 -6.16
C ASP A 15 3.87 -6.03 -5.62
N VAL A 16 2.94 -5.25 -5.10
CA VAL A 16 1.65 -5.71 -4.61
C VAL A 16 0.67 -5.69 -5.78
N SER A 17 0.01 -6.81 -6.02
CA SER A 17 -1.00 -6.98 -7.05
C SER A 17 -2.39 -6.61 -6.54
N GLU A 18 -2.65 -6.95 -5.26
CA GLU A 18 -3.92 -6.66 -4.59
C GLU A 18 -3.70 -6.28 -3.12
N LEU A 19 -4.48 -5.29 -2.67
CA LEU A 19 -4.54 -4.84 -1.29
C LEU A 19 -5.92 -5.15 -0.72
N ILE A 20 -5.96 -5.92 0.37
CA ILE A 20 -7.19 -6.31 1.07
C ILE A 20 -7.16 -5.70 2.47
N ILE A 21 -8.22 -4.98 2.84
CA ILE A 21 -8.38 -4.33 4.14
C ILE A 21 -9.59 -4.93 4.83
N GLU A 22 -9.38 -5.54 5.99
CA GLU A 22 -10.43 -6.06 6.87
C GLU A 22 -10.70 -5.07 8.02
N PHE A 23 -11.97 -4.76 8.24
CA PHE A 23 -12.44 -3.87 9.29
C PHE A 23 -12.87 -4.65 10.54
N GLU A 24 -12.91 -3.99 11.69
CA GLU A 24 -13.33 -4.60 12.96
C GLU A 24 -14.79 -5.12 12.95
N ASP A 25 -15.64 -4.61 12.05
CA ASP A 25 -17.01 -5.13 11.86
C ASP A 25 -17.06 -6.45 11.05
N GLY A 26 -15.93 -6.86 10.49
CA GLY A 26 -15.80 -8.03 9.62
C GLY A 26 -16.08 -7.74 8.14
N SER A 27 -16.32 -6.48 7.76
CA SER A 27 -16.37 -6.11 6.34
C SER A 27 -14.96 -6.03 5.73
N THR A 28 -14.88 -6.18 4.42
CA THR A 28 -13.62 -6.10 3.68
C THR A 28 -13.70 -5.12 2.51
N LYS A 29 -12.58 -4.46 2.21
CA LYS A 29 -12.39 -3.68 0.99
C LYS A 29 -11.14 -4.14 0.25
N GLU A 30 -11.32 -4.39 -1.04
CA GLU A 30 -10.27 -4.92 -1.91
C GLU A 30 -9.92 -3.89 -2.98
N TYR A 31 -8.63 -3.81 -3.30
CA TYR A 31 -8.11 -2.93 -4.33
C TYR A 31 -7.07 -3.65 -5.18
N SER A 32 -7.41 -3.90 -6.45
CA SER A 32 -6.47 -4.41 -7.45
C SER A 32 -5.64 -3.27 -8.04
N MET A 33 -4.32 -3.43 -8.00
CA MET A 33 -3.37 -2.46 -8.57
C MET A 33 -3.44 -2.42 -10.10
N GLU A 34 -3.79 -3.54 -10.73
CA GLU A 34 -3.99 -3.62 -12.18
C GLU A 34 -5.18 -2.76 -12.65
N ALA A 35 -6.22 -2.66 -11.83
CA ALA A 35 -7.45 -1.93 -12.14
C ALA A 35 -7.31 -0.39 -11.94
N GLY A 36 -6.28 0.05 -11.23
CA GLY A 36 -6.11 1.45 -10.90
C GLY A 36 -4.67 1.83 -10.56
N GLY A 37 -4.07 2.64 -11.42
CA GLY A 37 -2.74 3.19 -11.16
C GLY A 37 -2.66 4.02 -9.87
N LYS A 38 -1.43 4.38 -9.49
CA LYS A 38 -1.02 5.01 -8.22
C LYS A 38 -1.94 6.14 -7.68
N SER A 39 -2.57 6.93 -8.56
CA SER A 39 -3.51 7.99 -8.13
C SER A 39 -4.79 7.43 -7.50
N LYS A 40 -5.41 6.43 -8.14
CA LYS A 40 -6.63 5.80 -7.62
C LYS A 40 -6.36 5.05 -6.31
N LEU A 41 -5.16 4.48 -6.15
CA LEU A 41 -4.73 3.86 -4.90
C LEU A 41 -4.65 4.89 -3.76
N LYS A 42 -4.13 6.09 -4.02
CA LYS A 42 -4.10 7.17 -3.01
C LYS A 42 -5.51 7.58 -2.58
N ASP A 43 -6.43 7.69 -3.53
CA ASP A 43 -7.83 8.00 -3.23
C ASP A 43 -8.51 6.87 -2.46
N PHE A 44 -8.25 5.61 -2.83
CA PHE A 44 -8.70 4.44 -2.10
C PHE A 44 -8.22 4.49 -0.65
N LEU A 45 -6.92 4.61 -0.40
CA LEU A 45 -6.34 4.65 0.96
C LEU A 45 -6.86 5.84 1.79
N ARG A 46 -7.21 6.96 1.14
CA ARG A 46 -7.83 8.12 1.81
C ARG A 46 -9.30 7.89 2.18
N SER A 47 -9.98 6.97 1.49
CA SER A 47 -11.38 6.61 1.76
C SER A 47 -11.55 5.58 2.87
N ILE A 48 -10.45 5.05 3.40
CA ILE A 48 -10.43 4.06 4.48
C ILE A 48 -10.35 4.80 5.81
N ASP A 49 -11.24 4.45 6.73
CA ASP A 49 -11.11 4.85 8.12
C ASP A 49 -10.12 3.90 8.80
N TRP A 50 -8.89 4.38 9.05
CA TRP A 50 -7.79 3.57 9.55
C TRP A 50 -7.89 3.26 11.05
N GLU A 51 -8.84 3.86 11.76
CA GLU A 51 -9.09 3.56 13.17
C GLU A 51 -9.89 2.27 13.32
N GLU A 52 -10.72 1.93 12.33
CA GLU A 52 -11.58 0.74 12.30
C GLU A 52 -10.95 -0.46 11.55
N VAL A 53 -9.69 -0.36 11.12
CA VAL A 53 -8.99 -1.43 10.41
C VAL A 53 -8.45 -2.46 11.40
N ALA A 54 -8.89 -3.71 11.24
CA ALA A 54 -8.43 -4.85 12.01
C ALA A 54 -7.16 -5.47 11.40
N GLU A 55 -7.16 -5.72 10.09
CA GLU A 55 -6.06 -6.38 9.38
C GLU A 55 -5.87 -5.83 7.96
N VAL A 56 -4.64 -5.88 7.47
CA VAL A 56 -4.30 -5.56 6.07
C VAL A 56 -3.50 -6.71 5.49
N GLN A 57 -3.95 -7.22 4.34
CA GLN A 57 -3.28 -8.27 3.59
C GLN A 57 -2.78 -7.73 2.24
N PHE A 58 -1.61 -8.21 1.85
CA PHE A 58 -0.96 -7.86 0.58
C PHE A 58 -0.82 -9.13 -0.25
N VAL A 59 -1.43 -9.14 -1.42
CA VAL A 59 -1.16 -10.15 -2.44
C VAL A 59 -0.02 -9.61 -3.28
N VAL A 60 1.10 -10.33 -3.30
CA VAL A 60 2.26 -10.04 -4.14
C VAL A 60 2.35 -11.13 -5.20
N ASP A 61 2.54 -10.75 -6.46
CA ASP A 61 2.90 -11.73 -7.49
C ASP A 61 4.34 -12.17 -7.23
N GLU A 62 4.56 -13.48 -7.09
CA GLU A 62 5.88 -14.07 -6.78
C GLU A 62 6.83 -14.08 -8.00
N GLU A 63 6.77 -13.09 -8.89
CA GLU A 63 7.64 -13.00 -10.06
C GLU A 63 8.75 -11.94 -9.85
N GLU A 64 9.88 -12.46 -9.40
CA GLU A 64 11.26 -11.95 -9.41
C GLU A 64 11.62 -10.72 -8.53
N GLU A 65 12.60 -10.97 -7.66
CA GLU A 65 13.37 -9.97 -6.92
C GLU A 65 14.19 -9.12 -7.91
N ASP A 66 13.66 -7.99 -8.36
CA ASP A 66 14.51 -6.93 -8.92
C ASP A 66 15.07 -6.09 -7.76
N GLU A 67 16.29 -6.44 -7.37
CA GLU A 67 17.23 -5.59 -6.65
C GLU A 67 17.55 -4.33 -7.50
N ASP A 68 16.65 -3.35 -7.54
CA ASP A 68 17.00 -2.01 -8.03
C ASP A 68 17.30 -1.08 -6.84
N ASP A 69 18.57 -1.14 -6.47
CA ASP A 69 19.35 -0.08 -5.84
C ASP A 69 19.42 1.10 -6.83
N ASP A 70 18.64 2.15 -6.61
CA ASP A 70 18.93 3.47 -7.17
C ASP A 70 18.68 4.54 -6.08
N ASP A 71 19.78 4.78 -5.37
CA ASP A 71 20.12 5.96 -4.60
C ASP A 71 20.30 7.17 -5.55
N ASP A 72 19.50 8.23 -5.40
CA ASP A 72 19.81 9.63 -5.79
C ASP A 72 18.62 10.52 -5.33
N ASP A 73 18.62 11.20 -4.18
CA ASP A 73 19.43 12.36 -3.73
C ASP A 73 18.84 13.73 -4.19
N ASP A 74 19.30 14.80 -3.54
CA ASP A 74 18.89 16.21 -3.53
C ASP A 74 17.63 16.57 -2.70
N GLU A 75 17.78 16.92 -1.41
CA GLU A 75 18.16 18.25 -0.87
C GLU A 75 17.05 19.32 -1.15
N ASP A 76 16.51 20.05 -0.17
CA ASP A 76 17.27 20.94 0.70
C ASP A 76 16.47 21.40 1.94
N GLU A 77 17.25 21.80 2.95
CA GLU A 77 16.88 22.48 4.20
C GLU A 77 16.48 23.97 3.98
N ASP A 78 15.94 24.57 5.05
CA ASP A 78 15.59 26.00 5.31
C ASP A 78 14.18 26.53 4.94
#